data_AF-A0A7M2QVQ8-F1
#
_entry.id   AF-A0A7M2QVQ8-F1
#
_cell.length_a   1.000
_cell.length_b   1.000
_cell.length_c   1.000
_cell.angle_alpha   90.00
_cell.angle_beta   90.00
_cell.angle_gamma   90.00
#
_symmetry.space_group_name_H-M   'P 1'
#
loop_
_entity.id
_entity.type
_entity.pdbx_description
1 polymer ?
#
loop_
_entity_poly.entity_id
_entity_poly.type
_entity_poly.pdbx_seq_one_letter_code
_entity_poly.pdbx_strand_id
1 'polypeptide(L)'
;MFWVQFLILLICIFIGARIGGLGLGVMGGVGLAIFVFLFGLEPTSAPIDVMLMILSVITAAGALQAAGGMEYLVHIAEKALRKNPKWITFIAPIVTYVFTFCAGTGHVAYSVLPVIAEISRESGVRPERPMSIAVIASQQAITASPISAATVALLALLADFQITLLDILMITIPSTFIGCMIAAFVVSRKGKELPEDPIYLKRLEEGLASIKQDKKAFHPTSASKLSVVLFLLAAVLIVVLGSFEQLRPGWDIDGVFTPMSMPVTIEILMLTIAALIIIFCKANVDEIVSGSVFKAGASAVVAIFGIAWMGDTFFNGNAELINSSISGLVTAAPWLFAIALFVLSILLYSQAATVRTLMPLGVTLGINPALLIAMFPAVNGYFFIPNYPTVVAAINFDRTGTTRIGKYILNHSFMLPGLVSTVSAIVIGIILSSVLL
;
A
#
# COMPACT_ATOMS: atom_id res chain seq x y z
N MET A 1 -30.34 6.51 15.58
CA MET A 1 -30.17 5.38 14.65
C MET A 1 -28.74 5.34 14.09
N PHE A 2 -28.23 6.47 13.56
CA PHE A 2 -26.84 6.62 13.09
C PHE A 2 -25.77 6.00 13.99
N TRP A 3 -25.68 6.39 15.26
CA TRP A 3 -24.63 5.90 16.17
C TRP A 3 -24.63 4.38 16.37
N VAL A 4 -25.81 3.76 16.30
CA VAL A 4 -25.93 2.29 16.40
C VAL A 4 -25.42 1.64 15.12
N GLN A 5 -25.82 2.16 13.95
CA GLN A 5 -25.31 1.70 12.66
C GLN A 5 -23.80 1.91 12.54
N PHE A 6 -23.28 3.04 13.02
CA PHE A 6 -21.85 3.33 13.06
C PHE A 6 -21.10 2.37 13.99
N LEU A 7 -21.66 2.07 15.16
CA LEU A 7 -21.08 1.07 16.05
C LEU A 7 -21.04 -0.32 15.40
N ILE A 8 -22.10 -0.71 14.68
CA ILE A 8 -22.14 -1.97 13.91
C ILE A 8 -21.06 -1.98 12.83
N LEU A 9 -20.91 -0.87 12.07
CA LEU A 9 -19.85 -0.70 11.08
C LEU A 9 -18.46 -0.97 11.71
N LEU A 10 -18.18 -0.31 12.84
CA LEU A 10 -16.92 -0.45 13.56
C LEU A 10 -16.72 -1.87 14.12
N ILE A 11 -17.76 -2.52 14.64
CA ILE A 11 -17.70 -3.90 15.14
C ILE A 11 -17.40 -4.87 14.00
N CYS A 12 -18.10 -4.77 12.87
CA CYS A 12 -17.84 -5.62 11.70
C CYS A 12 -16.41 -5.45 11.19
N ILE A 13 -15.93 -4.20 11.09
CA ILE A 13 -14.55 -3.89 10.72
C ILE A 13 -13.57 -4.52 11.72
N PHE A 14 -13.79 -4.33 13.03
CA PHE A 14 -12.89 -4.80 14.07
C PHE A 14 -12.80 -6.32 14.13
N ILE A 15 -13.94 -7.01 14.06
CA ILE A 15 -13.99 -8.48 14.01
C ILE A 15 -13.33 -8.97 12.71
N GLY A 16 -13.68 -8.37 11.57
CA GLY A 16 -13.11 -8.72 10.27
C GLY A 16 -11.58 -8.59 10.26
N ALA A 17 -11.04 -7.50 10.79
CA ALA A 17 -9.60 -7.26 10.91
C ALA A 17 -8.89 -8.34 11.73
N ARG A 18 -9.52 -8.86 12.79
CA ARG A 18 -8.95 -9.93 13.62
C ARG A 18 -8.92 -11.29 12.92
N ILE A 19 -9.89 -11.55 12.04
CA ILE A 19 -9.96 -12.78 11.23
C ILE A 19 -8.95 -12.71 10.06
N GLY A 20 -8.68 -11.50 9.54
CA GLY A 20 -7.72 -11.23 8.47
C GLY A 20 -8.39 -10.65 7.21
N GLY A 21 -7.64 -10.54 6.11
CA GLY A 21 -8.13 -9.91 4.87
C GLY A 21 -9.45 -10.49 4.35
N LEU A 22 -9.59 -11.81 4.30
CA LEU A 22 -10.84 -12.45 3.89
C LEU A 22 -11.98 -12.22 4.91
N GLY A 23 -11.64 -12.16 6.20
CA GLY A 23 -12.59 -11.87 7.28
C GLY A 23 -13.17 -10.47 7.22
N LEU A 24 -12.36 -9.48 6.84
CA LEU A 24 -12.82 -8.11 6.53
C LEU A 24 -13.96 -8.15 5.50
N GLY A 25 -13.80 -8.91 4.41
CA GLY A 25 -14.82 -9.05 3.37
C GLY A 25 -16.11 -9.73 3.87
N VAL A 26 -15.97 -10.88 4.54
CA VAL A 26 -17.13 -11.64 5.03
C VAL A 26 -17.91 -10.85 6.08
N MET A 27 -17.22 -10.17 7.01
CA MET A 27 -17.87 -9.32 8.01
C MET A 27 -18.50 -8.07 7.39
N GLY A 28 -17.96 -7.56 6.28
CA GLY A 28 -18.61 -6.55 5.46
C GLY A 28 -19.98 -7.02 4.95
N GLY A 29 -20.07 -8.24 4.45
CA GLY A 29 -21.36 -8.85 4.06
C GLY A 29 -22.34 -8.99 5.22
N VAL A 30 -21.87 -9.36 6.42
CA VAL A 30 -22.71 -9.42 7.64
C VAL A 30 -23.25 -8.03 8.00
N GLY A 31 -22.39 -7.00 7.99
CA GLY A 31 -22.81 -5.64 8.29
C GLY A 31 -23.78 -5.08 7.25
N LEU A 32 -23.56 -5.38 5.96
CA LEU A 32 -24.50 -5.04 4.90
C LEU A 32 -25.87 -5.71 5.12
N ALA A 33 -25.90 -6.99 5.49
CA ALA A 33 -27.14 -7.68 5.80
C ALA A 33 -27.88 -7.00 6.98
N ILE A 34 -27.15 -6.58 8.02
CA ILE A 34 -27.75 -5.83 9.12
C ILE A 34 -28.31 -4.48 8.64
N PHE A 35 -27.55 -3.72 7.86
CA PHE A 35 -27.98 -2.42 7.36
C PHE A 35 -29.21 -2.49 6.45
N VAL A 36 -29.23 -3.44 5.53
CA VAL A 36 -30.33 -3.58 4.57
C VAL A 36 -31.56 -4.22 5.24
N PHE A 37 -31.40 -5.37 5.89
CA PHE A 37 -32.55 -6.14 6.37
C PHE A 37 -33.09 -5.68 7.73
N LEU A 38 -32.27 -5.11 8.61
CA LEU A 38 -32.73 -4.62 9.93
C LEU A 38 -32.97 -3.11 9.96
N PHE A 39 -32.15 -2.33 9.26
CA PHE A 39 -32.26 -0.86 9.25
C PHE A 39 -32.90 -0.28 7.98
N GLY A 40 -33.16 -1.10 6.96
CA GLY A 40 -33.82 -0.66 5.74
C GLY A 40 -32.99 0.29 4.88
N LEU A 41 -31.66 0.29 5.02
CA LEU A 41 -30.78 1.09 4.15
C LEU A 41 -30.79 0.49 2.74
N GLU A 42 -30.89 1.35 1.72
CA GLU A 42 -30.76 0.92 0.33
C GLU A 42 -29.30 0.55 0.03
N PRO A 43 -29.01 -0.70 -0.40
CA PRO A 43 -27.66 -1.09 -0.72
C PRO A 43 -27.16 -0.38 -1.99
N THR A 44 -25.91 0.07 -1.96
CA THR A 44 -25.25 0.62 -3.15
C THR A 44 -24.83 -0.48 -4.13
N SER A 45 -24.11 -0.13 -5.20
CA SER A 45 -23.47 -1.11 -6.07
C SER A 45 -22.16 -1.63 -5.46
N ALA A 46 -21.88 -2.92 -5.69
CA ALA A 46 -20.58 -3.49 -5.35
C ALA A 46 -19.47 -2.85 -6.22
N PRO A 47 -18.23 -2.70 -5.71
CA PRO A 47 -17.13 -2.05 -6.42
C PRO A 47 -16.48 -2.98 -7.46
N ILE A 48 -17.26 -3.46 -8.44
CA ILE A 48 -16.86 -4.48 -9.41
C ILE A 48 -15.58 -4.07 -10.16
N ASP A 49 -15.53 -2.83 -10.65
CA ASP A 49 -14.37 -2.30 -11.38
C ASP A 49 -13.07 -2.42 -10.56
N VAL A 50 -13.12 -2.13 -9.26
CA VAL A 50 -11.94 -2.26 -8.39
C VAL A 50 -11.55 -3.71 -8.19
N MET A 51 -12.52 -4.59 -8.01
CA MET A 51 -12.28 -6.02 -7.82
C MET A 51 -11.58 -6.61 -9.06
N LEU A 52 -12.07 -6.28 -10.26
CA LEU A 52 -11.53 -6.77 -11.53
C LEU A 52 -10.17 -6.15 -11.86
N MET A 53 -9.97 -4.87 -11.60
CA MET A 53 -8.66 -4.23 -11.71
C MET A 53 -7.62 -4.92 -10.83
N ILE A 54 -7.94 -5.15 -9.55
CA ILE A 54 -7.02 -5.83 -8.61
C ILE A 54 -6.75 -7.26 -9.07
N LEU A 55 -7.79 -8.00 -9.46
CA LEU A 55 -7.65 -9.38 -9.93
C LEU A 55 -6.71 -9.47 -11.15
N SER A 56 -6.83 -8.53 -12.09
CA SER A 56 -5.95 -8.43 -13.25
C SER A 56 -4.51 -8.11 -12.85
N VAL A 57 -4.31 -7.15 -11.95
CA VAL A 57 -2.97 -6.76 -11.45
C VAL A 57 -2.28 -7.94 -10.74
N ILE A 58 -2.98 -8.63 -9.84
CA ILE A 58 -2.40 -9.72 -9.05
C ILE A 58 -2.13 -10.96 -9.90
N THR A 59 -2.87 -11.13 -11.00
CA THR A 59 -2.61 -12.21 -11.97
C THR A 59 -1.29 -11.96 -12.69
N ALA A 60 -1.03 -10.72 -13.15
CA ALA A 60 0.25 -10.36 -13.75
C ALA A 60 1.42 -10.45 -12.74
N ALA A 61 1.20 -9.99 -11.51
CA ALA A 61 2.20 -10.05 -10.46
C ALA A 61 2.48 -11.50 -10.00
N GLY A 62 1.47 -12.37 -10.02
CA GLY A 62 1.62 -13.81 -9.82
C GLY A 62 2.40 -14.46 -10.95
N ALA A 63 2.15 -14.07 -12.22
CA ALA A 63 2.94 -14.52 -13.37
C ALA A 63 4.41 -14.09 -13.27
N LEU A 64 4.67 -12.85 -12.83
CA LEU A 64 6.01 -12.34 -12.52
C LEU A 64 6.69 -13.21 -11.44
N GLN A 65 5.98 -13.54 -10.36
CA GLN A 65 6.49 -14.38 -9.29
C GLN A 65 6.81 -15.80 -9.80
N ALA A 66 5.89 -16.43 -10.53
CA ALA A 66 6.08 -17.77 -11.10
C ALA A 66 7.19 -17.85 -12.17
N ALA A 67 7.57 -16.71 -12.78
CA ALA A 67 8.71 -16.61 -13.70
C ALA A 67 10.07 -16.38 -13.00
N GLY A 68 10.10 -16.34 -11.67
CA GLY A 68 11.32 -16.02 -10.89
C GLY A 68 11.70 -14.54 -10.92
N GLY A 69 10.79 -13.66 -11.37
CA GLY A 69 11.04 -12.22 -11.48
C GLY A 69 11.21 -11.56 -10.12
N MET A 70 10.56 -12.10 -9.09
CA MET A 70 10.64 -11.58 -7.72
C MET A 70 12.04 -11.79 -7.12
N GLU A 71 12.62 -12.96 -7.34
CA GLU A 71 14.00 -13.31 -6.96
C GLU A 71 15.02 -12.48 -7.74
N TYR A 72 14.76 -12.21 -9.02
CA TYR A 72 15.61 -11.31 -9.80
C TYR A 72 15.60 -9.88 -9.28
N LEU A 73 14.43 -9.38 -8.90
CA LEU A 73 14.31 -8.10 -8.21
C LEU A 73 15.13 -8.12 -6.91
N VAL A 74 14.98 -9.13 -6.04
CA VAL A 74 15.81 -9.26 -4.81
C VAL A 74 17.31 -9.22 -5.11
N HIS A 75 17.75 -9.90 -6.17
CA HIS A 75 19.16 -9.91 -6.59
C HIS A 75 19.67 -8.52 -6.98
N ILE A 76 18.84 -7.71 -7.65
CA ILE A 76 19.16 -6.30 -7.95
C ILE A 76 19.23 -5.48 -6.66
N ALA A 77 18.24 -5.65 -5.77
CA ALA A 77 18.20 -4.97 -4.47
C ALA A 77 19.46 -5.25 -3.64
N GLU A 78 19.89 -6.52 -3.56
CA GLU A 78 21.11 -6.91 -2.87
C GLU A 78 22.34 -6.20 -3.44
N LYS A 79 22.50 -6.18 -4.77
CA LYS A 79 23.61 -5.46 -5.42
C LYS A 79 23.60 -3.97 -5.10
N ALA A 80 22.43 -3.33 -5.12
CA ALA A 80 22.28 -1.92 -4.81
C ALA A 80 22.66 -1.61 -3.35
N LEU A 81 22.20 -2.44 -2.41
CA LEU A 81 22.47 -2.29 -0.98
C LEU A 81 23.94 -2.56 -0.62
N ARG A 82 24.58 -3.54 -1.27
CA ARG A 82 26.01 -3.86 -1.04
C ARG A 82 26.97 -2.82 -1.62
N LYS A 83 26.53 -1.97 -2.56
CA LYS A 83 27.40 -0.96 -3.19
C LYS A 83 27.89 0.11 -2.20
N ASN A 84 27.02 0.56 -1.28
CA ASN A 84 27.33 1.60 -0.29
C ASN A 84 26.71 1.26 1.07
N PRO A 85 27.19 0.22 1.76
CA PRO A 85 26.50 -0.35 2.91
C PRO A 85 26.43 0.60 4.11
N LYS A 86 27.37 1.56 4.24
CA LYS A 86 27.32 2.62 5.27
C LYS A 86 26.09 3.53 5.15
N TRP A 87 25.53 3.66 3.95
CA TRP A 87 24.36 4.49 3.67
C TRP A 87 23.06 3.67 3.60
N ILE A 88 23.07 2.43 4.10
CA ILE A 88 21.92 1.51 4.00
C ILE A 88 20.64 2.09 4.59
N THR A 89 20.70 2.96 5.60
CA THR A 89 19.52 3.64 6.16
C THR A 89 18.77 4.50 5.13
N PHE A 90 19.44 4.98 4.08
CA PHE A 90 18.82 5.71 2.97
C PHE A 90 18.60 4.82 1.75
N ILE A 91 19.53 3.92 1.45
CA ILE A 91 19.42 3.05 0.27
C ILE A 91 18.30 2.01 0.44
N ALA A 92 18.15 1.41 1.62
CA ALA A 92 17.09 0.46 1.92
C ALA A 92 15.69 1.00 1.63
N PRO A 93 15.27 2.16 2.19
CA PRO A 93 13.95 2.70 1.87
C PRO A 93 13.81 3.11 0.40
N ILE A 94 14.86 3.61 -0.28
CA ILE A 94 14.77 3.89 -1.73
C ILE A 94 14.48 2.61 -2.52
N VAL A 95 15.24 1.55 -2.27
CA VAL A 95 15.08 0.26 -2.96
C VAL A 95 13.70 -0.33 -2.68
N THR A 96 13.28 -0.37 -1.41
CA THR A 96 11.97 -0.90 -1.03
C THR A 96 10.80 -0.05 -1.56
N TYR A 97 10.96 1.28 -1.59
CA TYR A 97 9.99 2.19 -2.18
C TYR A 97 9.81 1.92 -3.67
N VAL A 98 10.90 1.89 -4.44
CA VAL A 98 10.84 1.63 -5.89
C VAL A 98 10.23 0.26 -6.18
N PHE A 99 10.59 -0.76 -5.40
CA PHE A 99 10.04 -2.10 -5.58
C PHE A 99 8.54 -2.12 -5.36
N THR A 100 8.09 -1.48 -4.28
CA THR A 100 6.68 -1.45 -3.95
C THR A 100 5.89 -0.57 -4.92
N PHE A 101 6.46 0.57 -5.34
CA PHE A 101 5.90 1.45 -6.36
C PHE A 101 5.68 0.69 -7.67
N CYS A 102 6.68 -0.07 -8.12
CA CYS A 102 6.57 -0.87 -9.33
C CYS A 102 5.61 -2.04 -9.17
N ALA A 103 5.58 -2.70 -8.02
CA ALA A 103 4.76 -3.90 -7.77
C ALA A 103 3.31 -3.61 -7.38
N GLY A 104 3.01 -2.40 -6.89
CA GLY A 104 1.68 -2.03 -6.38
C GLY A 104 1.32 -2.65 -5.02
N THR A 105 2.21 -3.42 -4.39
CA THR A 105 1.95 -4.15 -3.14
C THR A 105 3.14 -4.14 -2.20
N GLY A 106 2.87 -3.94 -0.90
CA GLY A 106 3.91 -3.97 0.15
C GLY A 106 4.48 -5.36 0.45
N HIS A 107 3.90 -6.43 -0.11
CA HIS A 107 4.38 -7.79 0.08
C HIS A 107 5.78 -8.01 -0.51
N VAL A 108 6.18 -7.19 -1.50
CA VAL A 108 7.55 -7.25 -2.04
C VAL A 108 8.61 -6.86 -1.03
N ALA A 109 8.25 -6.19 0.08
CA ALA A 109 9.21 -5.91 1.14
C ALA A 109 9.76 -7.19 1.79
N TYR A 110 8.97 -8.28 1.87
CA TYR A 110 9.42 -9.53 2.52
C TYR A 110 10.68 -10.11 1.90
N SER A 111 10.87 -9.89 0.60
CA SER A 111 11.99 -10.46 -0.14
C SER A 111 13.28 -9.63 0.04
N VAL A 112 13.16 -8.36 0.40
CA VAL A 112 14.29 -7.44 0.59
C VAL A 112 14.67 -7.28 2.08
N LEU A 113 13.72 -7.45 3.01
CA LEU A 113 13.96 -7.30 4.45
C LEU A 113 15.09 -8.20 5.00
N PRO A 114 15.19 -9.50 4.64
CA PRO A 114 16.31 -10.34 5.09
C PRO A 114 17.66 -9.80 4.62
N VAL A 115 17.72 -9.32 3.38
CA VAL A 115 18.92 -8.74 2.77
C VAL A 115 19.32 -7.44 3.46
N ILE A 116 18.35 -6.59 3.80
CA ILE A 116 18.59 -5.37 4.57
C ILE A 116 19.17 -5.71 5.94
N ALA A 117 18.55 -6.65 6.67
CA ALA A 117 19.02 -7.07 8.00
C ALA A 117 20.45 -7.64 7.95
N GLU A 118 20.74 -8.48 6.96
CA GLU A 118 22.04 -9.09 6.73
C GLU A 118 23.12 -8.03 6.46
N ILE A 119 22.92 -7.18 5.45
CA ILE A 119 23.92 -6.16 5.06
C ILE A 119 24.11 -5.13 6.17
N SER A 120 23.05 -4.77 6.90
CA SER A 120 23.15 -3.87 8.06
C SER A 120 24.06 -4.46 9.12
N ARG A 121 23.86 -5.73 9.46
CA ARG A 121 24.68 -6.45 10.44
C ARG A 121 26.14 -6.59 9.98
N GLU A 122 26.37 -6.98 8.73
CA GLU A 122 27.73 -7.13 8.16
C GLU A 122 28.50 -5.81 8.12
N SER A 123 27.81 -4.70 7.90
CA SER A 123 28.41 -3.36 7.83
C SER A 123 28.48 -2.63 9.16
N GLY A 124 28.02 -3.26 10.25
CA GLY A 124 27.98 -2.67 11.59
C GLY A 124 26.90 -1.61 11.78
N VAL A 125 26.01 -1.41 10.81
CA VAL A 125 24.87 -0.50 10.93
C VAL A 125 23.77 -1.17 11.74
N ARG A 126 23.25 -0.47 12.75
CA ARG A 126 22.10 -0.93 13.56
C ARG A 126 20.90 -1.29 12.66
N PRO A 127 20.49 -2.57 12.54
CA PRO A 127 19.43 -2.99 11.61
C PRO A 127 18.09 -2.30 11.83
N GLU A 128 17.77 -1.94 13.08
CA GLU A 128 16.58 -1.14 13.42
C GLU A 128 16.38 0.07 12.49
N ARG A 129 17.47 0.75 12.12
CA ARG A 129 17.40 1.98 11.34
C ARG A 129 16.89 1.71 9.90
N PRO A 130 17.62 0.98 9.04
CA PRO A 130 17.17 0.69 7.68
C PRO A 130 15.93 -0.20 7.61
N MET A 131 15.77 -1.18 8.52
CA MET A 131 14.61 -2.08 8.53
C MET A 131 13.31 -1.32 8.80
N SER A 132 13.31 -0.44 9.81
CA SER A 132 12.10 0.29 10.18
C SER A 132 11.65 1.24 9.07
N ILE A 133 12.57 2.02 8.49
CA ILE A 133 12.21 2.95 7.43
C ILE A 133 11.90 2.23 6.10
N ALA A 134 12.52 1.09 5.79
CA ALA A 134 12.18 0.31 4.60
C ALA A 134 10.73 -0.19 4.61
N VAL A 135 10.24 -0.68 5.76
CA VAL A 135 8.84 -1.08 5.93
C VAL A 135 7.87 0.09 5.75
N ILE A 136 8.22 1.27 6.27
CA ILE A 136 7.41 2.48 6.10
C ILE A 136 7.43 2.94 4.63
N ALA A 137 8.60 2.96 4.01
CA ALA A 137 8.76 3.35 2.61
C ALA A 137 8.00 2.43 1.65
N SER A 138 7.96 1.12 1.95
CA SER A 138 7.10 0.18 1.23
C SER A 138 5.63 0.61 1.28
N GLN A 139 5.11 0.91 2.47
CA GLN A 139 3.71 1.29 2.65
C GLN A 139 3.40 2.62 1.96
N GLN A 140 4.27 3.61 2.11
CA GLN A 140 4.12 4.92 1.47
C GLN A 140 4.19 4.84 -0.07
N ALA A 141 4.98 3.94 -0.62
CA ALA A 141 5.03 3.70 -2.06
C ALA A 141 3.71 3.15 -2.64
N ILE A 142 2.86 2.49 -1.83
CA ILE A 142 1.54 2.01 -2.29
C ILE A 142 0.67 3.21 -2.70
N THR A 143 0.66 4.29 -1.92
CA THR A 143 -0.10 5.51 -2.23
C THR A 143 0.51 6.34 -3.37
N ALA A 144 1.71 5.98 -3.81
CA ALA A 144 2.36 6.58 -4.97
C ALA A 144 2.34 5.68 -6.21
N SER A 145 1.89 4.43 -6.09
CA SER A 145 1.94 3.47 -7.20
C SER A 145 0.72 3.60 -8.11
N PRO A 146 0.88 3.70 -9.44
CA PRO A 146 -0.25 3.77 -10.39
C PRO A 146 -1.13 2.53 -10.41
N ILE A 147 -0.58 1.38 -10.01
CA ILE A 147 -1.24 0.07 -10.11
C ILE A 147 -1.69 -0.46 -8.74
N SER A 148 -1.49 0.29 -7.66
CA SER A 148 -1.95 -0.17 -6.35
C SER A 148 -3.47 -0.06 -6.26
N ALA A 149 -4.06 -1.00 -5.51
CA ALA A 149 -5.49 -1.01 -5.20
C ALA A 149 -5.97 0.32 -4.58
N ALA A 150 -5.10 0.99 -3.81
CA ALA A 150 -5.44 2.25 -3.14
C ALA A 150 -5.52 3.42 -4.12
N THR A 151 -4.52 3.56 -4.99
CA THR A 151 -4.49 4.62 -6.02
C THR A 151 -5.63 4.42 -7.00
N VAL A 152 -5.86 3.18 -7.43
CA VAL A 152 -6.99 2.79 -8.27
C VAL A 152 -8.33 3.15 -7.62
N ALA A 153 -8.49 2.86 -6.32
CA ALA A 153 -9.71 3.22 -5.60
C ALA A 153 -9.92 4.73 -5.52
N LEU A 154 -8.85 5.51 -5.31
CA LEU A 154 -8.92 6.98 -5.26
C LEU A 154 -9.21 7.57 -6.64
N LEU A 155 -8.54 7.09 -7.69
CA LEU A 155 -8.75 7.55 -9.07
C LEU A 155 -10.20 7.33 -9.51
N ALA A 156 -10.75 6.14 -9.26
CA ALA A 156 -12.14 5.84 -9.59
C ALA A 156 -13.13 6.74 -8.82
N LEU A 157 -12.81 7.13 -7.58
CA LEU A 157 -13.64 8.03 -6.79
C LEU A 157 -13.60 9.48 -7.31
N LEU A 158 -12.44 9.92 -7.80
CA LEU A 158 -12.22 11.30 -8.24
C LEU A 158 -12.43 11.51 -9.76
N ALA A 159 -12.85 10.47 -10.50
CA ALA A 159 -13.00 10.52 -11.95
C ALA A 159 -13.95 11.64 -12.41
N ASP A 160 -15.04 11.87 -11.67
CA ASP A 160 -16.03 12.90 -11.98
C ASP A 160 -15.50 14.33 -11.77
N PHE A 161 -14.38 14.48 -11.07
CA PHE A 161 -13.74 15.78 -10.77
C PHE A 161 -12.66 16.17 -11.78
N GLN A 162 -12.61 15.50 -12.95
CA GLN A 162 -11.58 15.71 -13.97
C GLN A 162 -10.14 15.49 -13.45
N ILE A 163 -10.00 14.71 -12.37
CA ILE A 163 -8.71 14.30 -11.83
C ILE A 163 -8.20 13.11 -12.63
N THR A 164 -7.04 13.28 -13.24
CA THR A 164 -6.32 12.22 -13.94
C THR A 164 -5.43 11.42 -12.99
N LEU A 165 -4.91 10.28 -13.46
CA LEU A 165 -3.90 9.54 -12.72
C LEU A 165 -2.64 10.39 -12.50
N LEU A 166 -2.27 11.24 -13.46
CA LEU A 166 -1.09 12.10 -13.37
C LEU A 166 -1.21 13.09 -12.20
N ASP A 167 -2.39 13.68 -12.01
CA ASP A 167 -2.66 14.63 -10.92
C ASP A 167 -2.46 13.99 -9.55
N ILE A 168 -2.84 12.72 -9.40
CA ILE A 168 -2.58 11.96 -8.17
C ILE A 168 -1.08 11.73 -8.00
N LEU A 169 -0.43 11.20 -9.04
CA LEU A 169 0.97 10.77 -8.97
C LEU A 169 1.96 11.92 -8.81
N MET A 170 1.71 13.06 -9.45
CA MET A 170 2.57 14.24 -9.36
C MET A 170 2.59 14.85 -7.95
N ILE A 171 1.56 14.58 -7.14
CA ILE A 171 1.53 14.96 -5.73
C ILE A 171 2.09 13.84 -4.86
N THR A 172 1.62 12.61 -5.04
CA THR A 172 1.91 11.50 -4.11
C THR A 172 3.33 10.98 -4.24
N ILE A 173 3.89 10.87 -5.45
CA ILE A 173 5.27 10.39 -5.66
C ILE A 173 6.29 11.28 -4.94
N PRO A 174 6.38 12.59 -5.21
CA PRO A 174 7.37 13.44 -4.55
C PRO A 174 7.10 13.57 -3.05
N SER A 175 5.84 13.74 -2.63
CA SER A 175 5.52 13.94 -1.21
C SER A 175 5.88 12.72 -0.35
N THR A 176 5.47 11.52 -0.77
CA THR A 176 5.73 10.29 -0.01
C THR A 176 7.20 9.89 -0.07
N PHE A 177 7.88 10.06 -1.21
CA PHE A 177 9.31 9.79 -1.33
C PHE A 177 10.15 10.73 -0.45
N ILE A 178 9.91 12.05 -0.51
CA ILE A 178 10.62 13.03 0.32
C ILE A 178 10.30 12.80 1.80
N GLY A 179 9.03 12.51 2.14
CA GLY A 179 8.64 12.14 3.51
C GLY A 179 9.42 10.93 4.04
N CYS A 180 9.61 9.89 3.22
CA CYS A 180 10.43 8.74 3.57
C CYS A 180 11.91 9.11 3.77
N MET A 181 12.45 10.02 2.96
CA MET A 181 13.84 10.46 3.09
C MET A 181 14.07 11.33 4.34
N ILE A 182 13.10 12.17 4.71
CA ILE A 182 13.11 12.91 5.98
C ILE A 182 13.09 11.92 7.15
N ALA A 183 12.22 10.92 7.11
CA ALA A 183 12.15 9.88 8.13
C ALA A 183 13.44 9.03 8.20
N ALA A 184 14.05 8.71 7.05
CA ALA A 184 15.35 8.03 6.98
C ALA A 184 16.45 8.86 7.66
N PHE A 185 16.46 10.18 7.43
CA PHE A 185 17.38 11.11 8.09
C PHE A 185 17.18 11.12 9.61
N VAL A 186 15.93 11.23 10.07
CA VAL A 186 15.61 11.21 11.51
C VAL A 186 16.05 9.89 12.16
N VAL A 187 15.75 8.76 11.53
CA VAL A 187 16.05 7.42 12.09
C VAL A 187 17.53 7.05 11.95
N SER A 188 18.30 7.68 11.05
CA SER A 188 19.75 7.46 10.93
C SER A 188 20.52 7.73 12.22
N ARG A 189 19.97 8.58 13.11
CA ARG A 189 20.55 8.94 14.41
C ARG A 189 19.97 8.14 15.58
N LYS A 190 19.13 7.13 15.32
CA LYS A 190 18.41 6.39 16.35
C LYS A 190 19.28 5.29 16.97
N GLY A 191 19.42 5.30 18.29
CA GLY A 191 20.12 4.27 19.04
C GLY A 191 21.63 4.23 18.80
N LYS A 192 22.32 3.38 19.56
CA LYS A 192 23.77 3.16 19.42
C LYS A 192 24.09 2.40 18.13
N GLU A 193 25.33 2.54 17.67
CA GLU A 193 25.87 1.68 16.62
C GLU A 193 25.82 0.21 17.04
N LEU A 194 25.74 -0.70 16.06
CA LEU A 194 25.51 -2.11 16.33
C LEU A 194 26.56 -2.73 17.27
N PRO A 195 27.87 -2.47 17.11
CA PRO A 195 28.89 -3.05 18.01
C PRO A 195 28.78 -2.58 19.46
N GLU A 196 28.07 -1.47 19.72
CA GLU A 196 27.90 -0.89 21.05
C GLU A 196 26.50 -1.16 21.64
N ASP A 197 25.64 -1.88 20.92
CA ASP A 197 24.27 -2.15 21.35
C ASP A 197 24.26 -3.28 22.42
N PRO A 198 23.77 -3.02 23.65
CA PRO A 198 23.79 -4.01 24.73
C PRO A 198 22.96 -5.26 24.45
N ILE A 199 21.88 -5.14 23.67
CA ILE A 199 21.00 -6.27 23.35
C ILE A 199 21.68 -7.16 22.32
N TYR A 200 22.33 -6.55 21.33
CA TYR A 200 23.11 -7.27 20.34
C TYR A 200 24.29 -8.01 21.00
N LEU A 201 25.05 -7.34 21.86
CA LEU A 201 26.18 -7.95 22.57
C LEU A 201 25.73 -9.13 23.44
N LYS A 202 24.64 -8.98 24.21
CA LYS A 202 24.06 -10.08 24.98
C LYS A 202 23.63 -11.25 24.11
N ARG A 203 22.98 -11.01 22.97
CA ARG A 203 22.59 -12.07 22.03
C ARG A 203 23.78 -12.74 21.34
N LEU A 204 24.88 -12.01 21.16
CA LEU A 204 26.12 -12.54 20.63
C LEU A 204 26.77 -13.50 21.63
N GLU A 205 26.80 -13.13 22.92
CA GLU A 205 27.25 -14.00 24.02
C GLU A 205 26.39 -15.26 24.15
N GLU A 206 25.08 -15.15 23.97
CA GLU A 206 24.14 -16.28 24.00
C GLU A 206 24.15 -17.13 22.71
N GLY A 207 24.94 -16.78 21.69
CA GLY A 207 25.00 -17.50 20.41
C GLY A 207 23.77 -17.31 19.51
N LEU A 208 22.80 -16.47 19.90
CA LEU A 208 21.53 -16.26 19.20
C LEU A 208 21.65 -15.36 17.96
N ALA A 209 22.71 -14.55 17.87
CA ALA A 209 22.96 -13.64 16.74
C ALA A 209 23.77 -14.26 15.59
N SER A 210 24.27 -15.49 15.76
CA SER A 210 25.16 -16.16 14.82
C SER A 210 24.42 -17.21 14.00
N ILE A 211 24.09 -16.89 12.75
CA ILE A 211 24.00 -17.89 11.66
C ILE A 211 24.33 -17.15 10.35
N LYS A 212 25.46 -17.47 9.72
CA LYS A 212 25.63 -17.27 8.28
C LYS A 212 24.49 -18.05 7.61
N GLN A 213 23.53 -17.38 6.98
CA GLN A 213 22.61 -18.10 6.10
C GLN A 213 23.43 -18.58 4.90
N ASP A 214 23.48 -19.89 4.69
CA ASP A 214 23.95 -20.44 3.42
C ASP A 214 23.00 -19.93 2.32
N LYS A 215 23.41 -18.85 1.65
CA LYS A 215 22.69 -18.38 0.47
C LYS A 215 22.88 -19.41 -0.64
N LYS A 216 21.77 -19.98 -1.10
CA LYS A 216 21.74 -20.50 -2.47
C LYS A 216 22.00 -19.32 -3.39
N ALA A 217 23.09 -19.37 -4.14
CA ALA A 217 23.39 -18.35 -5.15
C ALA A 217 22.22 -18.29 -6.15
N PHE A 218 21.51 -17.17 -6.19
CA PHE A 218 20.51 -16.95 -7.23
C PHE A 218 21.23 -16.52 -8.51
N HIS A 219 20.99 -17.27 -9.59
CA HIS A 219 21.52 -16.95 -10.91
C HIS A 219 20.36 -16.43 -11.78
N PRO A 220 20.34 -15.12 -12.11
CA PRO A 220 19.29 -14.55 -12.95
C PRO A 220 19.15 -15.26 -14.30
N THR A 221 17.98 -15.81 -14.56
CA THR A 221 17.63 -16.42 -15.85
C THR A 221 17.11 -15.36 -16.82
N SER A 222 17.18 -15.63 -18.14
CA SER A 222 16.58 -14.73 -19.14
C SER A 222 15.08 -14.53 -18.92
N ALA A 223 14.36 -15.56 -18.47
CA ALA A 223 12.94 -15.51 -18.12
C ALA A 223 12.66 -14.59 -16.92
N SER A 224 13.45 -14.69 -15.84
CA SER A 224 13.31 -13.81 -14.67
C SER A 224 13.56 -12.34 -14.99
N LYS A 225 14.48 -12.05 -15.92
CA LYS A 225 14.74 -10.69 -16.40
C LYS A 225 13.61 -10.18 -17.29
N LEU A 226 13.18 -11.00 -18.24
CA LEU A 226 12.14 -10.64 -19.20
C LEU A 226 10.80 -10.40 -18.50
N SER A 227 10.43 -11.22 -17.52
CA SER A 227 9.19 -11.05 -16.76
C SER A 227 9.16 -9.71 -16.02
N VAL A 228 10.27 -9.29 -15.41
CA VAL A 228 10.40 -7.97 -14.78
C VAL A 228 10.28 -6.85 -15.83
N VAL A 229 10.93 -6.97 -16.99
CA VAL A 229 10.83 -5.97 -18.06
C VAL A 229 9.39 -5.81 -18.56
N LEU A 230 8.69 -6.92 -18.81
CA LEU A 230 7.29 -6.91 -19.22
C LEU A 230 6.41 -6.28 -18.14
N PHE A 231 6.60 -6.65 -16.88
CA PHE A 231 5.81 -6.10 -15.79
C PHE A 231 6.03 -4.59 -15.60
N LEU A 232 7.28 -4.11 -15.72
CA LEU A 232 7.58 -2.67 -15.69
C LEU A 232 7.02 -1.93 -16.92
N LEU A 233 7.03 -2.56 -18.09
CA LEU A 233 6.38 -2.02 -19.29
C LEU A 233 4.89 -1.79 -19.04
N ALA A 234 4.21 -2.72 -18.35
CA ALA A 234 2.81 -2.56 -17.95
C ALA A 234 2.59 -1.30 -17.12
N ALA A 235 3.42 -1.11 -16.07
CA ALA A 235 3.32 0.04 -15.18
C ALA A 235 3.52 1.36 -15.95
N VAL A 236 4.49 1.41 -16.88
CA VAL A 236 4.72 2.57 -17.74
C VAL A 236 3.53 2.83 -18.66
N LEU A 237 3.00 1.78 -19.31
CA LEU A 237 1.83 1.90 -20.20
C LEU A 237 0.59 2.40 -19.44
N ILE A 238 0.37 1.92 -18.22
CA ILE A 238 -0.75 2.37 -17.37
C ILE A 238 -0.61 3.86 -17.03
N VAL A 239 0.60 4.32 -16.67
CA VAL A 239 0.84 5.75 -16.42
C VAL A 239 0.58 6.56 -17.68
N VAL A 240 1.10 6.13 -18.83
CA VAL A 240 0.92 6.84 -20.11
C VAL A 240 -0.57 6.92 -20.48
N LEU A 241 -1.29 5.80 -20.46
CA LEU A 241 -2.71 5.75 -20.83
C LEU A 241 -3.63 6.40 -19.78
N GLY A 242 -3.19 6.47 -18.53
CA GLY A 242 -3.86 7.22 -17.46
C GLY A 242 -3.60 8.72 -17.48
N SER A 243 -2.49 9.15 -18.09
CA SER A 243 -2.13 10.57 -18.22
C SER A 243 -2.67 11.20 -19.51
N PHE A 244 -2.81 10.41 -20.57
CA PHE A 244 -3.22 10.89 -21.90
C PHE A 244 -4.45 10.12 -22.37
N GLU A 245 -5.63 10.67 -22.09
CA GLU A 245 -6.91 10.01 -22.41
C GLU A 245 -7.09 9.75 -23.91
N GLN A 246 -6.48 10.60 -24.75
CA GLN A 246 -6.55 10.48 -26.21
C GLN A 246 -5.82 9.25 -26.76
N LEU A 247 -4.93 8.64 -25.97
CA LEU A 247 -4.26 7.40 -26.33
C LEU A 247 -5.12 6.16 -26.06
N ARG A 248 -6.19 6.30 -25.27
CA ARG A 248 -7.12 5.21 -25.00
C ARG A 248 -8.07 5.07 -26.20
N PRO A 249 -8.34 3.86 -26.70
CA PRO A 249 -9.38 3.66 -27.71
C PRO A 249 -10.71 4.15 -27.15
N GLY A 250 -11.59 4.66 -28.01
CA GLY A 250 -12.90 5.15 -27.62
C GLY A 250 -13.91 4.95 -28.74
N TRP A 251 -15.17 5.20 -28.42
CA TRP A 251 -16.29 5.02 -29.34
C TRP A 251 -17.25 6.18 -29.21
N ASP A 252 -17.95 6.52 -30.28
CA ASP A 252 -19.04 7.51 -30.23
C ASP A 252 -20.26 6.90 -29.53
N ILE A 253 -20.61 7.45 -28.38
CA ILE A 253 -21.80 7.09 -27.60
C ILE A 253 -22.68 8.34 -27.56
N ASP A 254 -23.91 8.24 -28.08
CA ASP A 254 -24.86 9.36 -28.17
C ASP A 254 -24.28 10.62 -28.85
N GLY A 255 -23.40 10.43 -29.85
CA GLY A 255 -22.75 11.51 -30.59
C GLY A 255 -21.56 12.16 -29.87
N VAL A 256 -21.12 11.58 -28.75
CA VAL A 256 -19.94 12.02 -27.99
C VAL A 256 -18.88 10.92 -27.99
N PHE A 257 -17.68 11.25 -28.49
CA PHE A 257 -16.55 10.35 -28.40
C PHE A 257 -16.19 10.11 -26.93
N THR A 258 -16.38 8.88 -26.47
CA THR A 258 -16.13 8.47 -25.10
C THR A 258 -14.92 7.54 -25.06
N PRO A 259 -13.77 7.98 -24.51
CA PRO A 259 -12.59 7.13 -24.38
C PRO A 259 -12.87 5.99 -23.39
N MET A 260 -12.24 4.83 -23.62
CA MET A 260 -12.28 3.69 -22.71
C MET A 260 -11.86 4.14 -21.30
N SER A 261 -12.60 3.67 -20.30
CA SER A 261 -12.34 4.02 -18.92
C SER A 261 -11.01 3.43 -18.43
N MET A 262 -10.43 4.07 -17.41
CA MET A 262 -9.19 3.57 -16.80
C MET A 262 -9.31 2.17 -16.21
N PRO A 263 -10.43 1.77 -15.57
CA PRO A 263 -10.59 0.40 -15.10
C PRO A 263 -10.40 -0.66 -16.16
N VAL A 264 -11.14 -0.54 -17.26
CA VAL A 264 -11.06 -1.48 -18.38
C VAL A 264 -9.67 -1.46 -19.02
N THR A 265 -9.04 -0.29 -19.10
CA THR A 265 -7.67 -0.14 -19.63
C THR A 265 -6.66 -0.92 -18.78
N ILE A 266 -6.71 -0.79 -17.46
CA ILE A 266 -5.81 -1.50 -16.53
C ILE A 266 -6.03 -3.01 -16.62
N GLU A 267 -7.29 -3.46 -16.65
CA GLU A 267 -7.63 -4.88 -16.77
C GLU A 267 -7.03 -5.50 -18.04
N ILE A 268 -7.27 -4.88 -19.21
CA ILE A 268 -6.76 -5.37 -20.49
C ILE A 268 -5.23 -5.42 -20.49
N LEU A 269 -4.56 -4.35 -20.03
CA LEU A 269 -3.10 -4.29 -20.01
C LEU A 269 -2.49 -5.33 -19.09
N MET A 270 -3.01 -5.46 -17.87
CA MET A 270 -2.42 -6.38 -16.89
C MET A 270 -2.67 -7.85 -17.27
N LEU A 271 -3.85 -8.19 -17.80
CA LEU A 271 -4.11 -9.53 -18.34
C LEU A 271 -3.23 -9.84 -19.57
N THR A 272 -3.04 -8.86 -20.45
CA THR A 272 -2.13 -8.99 -21.60
C THR A 272 -0.71 -9.26 -21.13
N ILE A 273 -0.22 -8.51 -20.15
CA ILE A 273 1.13 -8.68 -19.61
C ILE A 273 1.27 -10.02 -18.88
N ALA A 274 0.26 -10.46 -18.14
CA ALA A 274 0.24 -11.80 -17.54
C ALA A 274 0.39 -12.88 -18.63
N ALA A 275 -0.37 -12.77 -19.71
CA ALA A 275 -0.29 -13.71 -20.85
C ALA A 275 1.11 -13.69 -21.50
N LEU A 276 1.69 -12.50 -21.73
CA LEU A 276 3.04 -12.38 -22.27
C LEU A 276 4.09 -13.01 -21.36
N ILE A 277 4.00 -12.82 -20.03
CA ILE A 277 4.91 -13.45 -19.08
C ILE A 277 4.76 -14.98 -19.11
N ILE A 278 3.52 -15.49 -19.09
CA ILE A 278 3.26 -16.94 -19.15
C ILE A 278 3.85 -17.54 -20.43
N ILE A 279 3.62 -16.93 -21.59
CA ILE A 279 4.06 -17.45 -22.89
C ILE A 279 5.58 -17.35 -23.06
N PHE A 280 6.16 -16.16 -22.84
CA PHE A 280 7.57 -15.91 -23.16
C PHE A 280 8.54 -16.29 -22.05
N CYS A 281 8.10 -16.26 -20.79
CA CYS A 281 8.92 -16.68 -19.65
C CYS A 281 8.62 -18.13 -19.23
N LYS A 282 7.63 -18.79 -19.84
CA LYS A 282 7.17 -20.15 -19.51
C LYS A 282 6.81 -20.29 -18.02
N ALA A 283 6.14 -19.28 -17.48
CA ALA A 283 5.73 -19.27 -16.08
C ALA A 283 4.73 -20.41 -15.81
N ASN A 284 4.93 -21.13 -14.71
CA ASN A 284 4.03 -22.22 -14.33
C ASN A 284 2.71 -21.65 -13.80
N VAL A 285 1.59 -21.95 -14.48
CA VAL A 285 0.26 -21.40 -14.15
C VAL A 285 -0.21 -21.85 -12.75
N ASP A 286 0.12 -23.07 -12.33
CA ASP A 286 -0.24 -23.56 -10.99
C ASP A 286 0.49 -22.79 -9.88
N GLU A 287 1.72 -22.36 -10.16
CA GLU A 287 2.51 -21.52 -9.25
C GLU A 287 1.98 -20.09 -9.16
N ILE A 288 1.27 -19.60 -10.19
CA ILE A 288 0.61 -18.29 -10.13
C ILE A 288 -0.49 -18.33 -9.06
N VAL A 289 -1.40 -19.29 -9.13
CA VAL A 289 -2.56 -19.38 -8.23
C VAL A 289 -2.15 -19.77 -6.81
N SER A 290 -1.18 -20.70 -6.70
CA SER A 290 -0.67 -21.15 -5.39
C SER A 290 0.34 -20.18 -4.77
N GLY A 291 0.84 -19.21 -5.55
CA GLY A 291 1.81 -18.20 -5.16
C GLY A 291 1.30 -17.23 -4.09
N SER A 292 2.24 -16.69 -3.32
CA SER A 292 1.92 -15.79 -2.20
C SER A 292 1.30 -14.47 -2.67
N VAL A 293 1.73 -13.94 -3.82
CA VAL A 293 1.23 -12.66 -4.35
C VAL A 293 -0.25 -12.78 -4.74
N PHE A 294 -0.60 -13.82 -5.48
CA PHE A 294 -1.98 -14.06 -5.90
C PHE A 294 -2.91 -14.32 -4.71
N LYS A 295 -2.50 -15.17 -3.75
CA LYS A 295 -3.29 -15.44 -2.53
C LYS A 295 -3.55 -14.18 -1.69
N ALA A 296 -2.51 -13.36 -1.50
CA ALA A 296 -2.66 -12.08 -0.79
C ALA A 296 -3.60 -11.13 -1.55
N GLY A 297 -3.47 -11.06 -2.88
CA GLY A 297 -4.34 -10.29 -3.75
C GLY A 297 -5.80 -10.72 -3.70
N ALA A 298 -6.07 -12.02 -3.83
CA ALA A 298 -7.42 -12.57 -3.78
C ALA A 298 -8.11 -12.29 -2.43
N SER A 299 -7.36 -12.40 -1.33
CA SER A 299 -7.82 -12.00 0.00
C SER A 299 -8.21 -10.52 0.05
N ALA A 300 -7.42 -9.64 -0.59
CA ALA A 300 -7.72 -8.20 -0.68
C ALA A 300 -8.95 -7.90 -1.55
N VAL A 301 -9.18 -8.64 -2.64
CA VAL A 301 -10.40 -8.51 -3.47
C VAL A 301 -11.64 -8.81 -2.64
N VAL A 302 -11.63 -9.91 -1.88
CA VAL A 302 -12.75 -10.27 -0.99
C VAL A 302 -12.94 -9.21 0.10
N ALA A 303 -11.86 -8.69 0.68
CA ALA A 303 -11.90 -7.62 1.67
C ALA A 303 -12.62 -6.38 1.13
N ILE A 304 -12.25 -5.94 -0.08
CA ILE A 304 -12.81 -4.76 -0.73
C ILE A 304 -14.28 -4.99 -1.09
N PHE A 305 -14.61 -6.17 -1.62
CA PHE A 305 -16.00 -6.49 -1.99
C PHE A 305 -16.97 -6.27 -0.82
N GLY A 306 -16.66 -6.80 0.35
CA GLY A 306 -17.54 -6.67 1.52
C GLY A 306 -17.46 -5.31 2.20
N ILE A 307 -16.27 -4.82 2.51
CA ILE A 307 -16.11 -3.61 3.34
C ILE A 307 -16.50 -2.35 2.59
N ALA A 308 -16.06 -2.21 1.33
CA ALA A 308 -16.39 -1.02 0.57
C ALA A 308 -17.91 -0.94 0.36
N TRP A 309 -18.54 -2.06 0.02
CA TRP A 309 -19.99 -2.09 -0.20
C TRP A 309 -20.79 -1.78 1.07
N MET A 310 -20.39 -2.36 2.21
CA MET A 310 -20.98 -2.04 3.53
C MET A 310 -20.76 -0.56 3.89
N GLY A 311 -19.54 -0.05 3.71
CA GLY A 311 -19.18 1.33 3.99
C GLY A 311 -20.01 2.30 3.15
N ASP A 312 -20.02 2.13 1.84
CA ASP A 312 -20.77 2.97 0.90
C ASP A 312 -22.27 2.97 1.20
N THR A 313 -22.85 1.82 1.54
CA THR A 313 -24.26 1.70 1.96
C THR A 313 -24.53 2.47 3.26
N PHE A 314 -23.66 2.35 4.26
CA PHE A 314 -23.78 3.09 5.51
C PHE A 314 -23.71 4.61 5.28
N PHE A 315 -22.74 5.08 4.50
CA PHE A 315 -22.55 6.50 4.24
C PHE A 315 -23.70 7.09 3.44
N ASN A 316 -24.13 6.45 2.35
CA ASN A 316 -25.27 6.92 1.56
C ASN A 316 -26.57 6.94 2.36
N GLY A 317 -26.83 5.89 3.14
CA GLY A 317 -28.02 5.82 4.01
C GLY A 317 -28.06 6.85 5.14
N ASN A 318 -26.94 7.51 5.45
CA ASN A 318 -26.83 8.50 6.52
C ASN A 318 -26.33 9.88 6.05
N ALA A 319 -26.28 10.11 4.73
CA ALA A 319 -25.64 11.29 4.15
C ALA A 319 -26.16 12.62 4.73
N GLU A 320 -27.48 12.76 4.94
CA GLU A 320 -28.09 13.98 5.48
C GLU A 320 -27.59 14.34 6.89
N LEU A 321 -27.55 13.36 7.79
CA LEU A 321 -27.08 13.56 9.16
C LEU A 321 -25.57 13.83 9.22
N ILE A 322 -24.80 13.13 8.39
CA ILE A 322 -23.36 13.31 8.33
C ILE A 322 -23.00 14.70 7.79
N ASN A 323 -23.65 15.11 6.70
CA ASN A 323 -23.43 16.41 6.08
C ASN A 323 -23.81 17.56 7.03
N SER A 324 -24.93 17.45 7.75
CA SER A 324 -25.35 18.49 8.71
C SER A 324 -24.46 18.59 9.96
N SER A 325 -23.87 17.48 10.43
CA SER A 325 -23.13 17.45 11.71
C SER A 325 -21.64 17.81 11.59
N ILE A 326 -21.02 17.55 10.43
CA ILE A 326 -19.54 17.64 10.27
C ILE A 326 -19.14 18.74 9.27
N SER A 327 -20.07 19.25 8.45
CA SER A 327 -19.78 20.27 7.43
C SER A 327 -19.07 21.51 8.01
N GLY A 328 -19.48 22.02 9.17
CA GLY A 328 -18.84 23.19 9.81
C GLY A 328 -17.38 22.96 10.23
N LEU A 329 -17.03 21.77 10.72
CA LEU A 329 -15.66 21.45 11.12
C LEU A 329 -14.77 21.19 9.89
N VAL A 330 -15.32 20.48 8.90
CA VAL A 330 -14.60 20.10 7.68
C VAL A 330 -14.35 21.30 6.78
N THR A 331 -15.29 22.26 6.72
CA THR A 331 -15.08 23.52 6.01
C THR A 331 -14.03 24.41 6.69
N ALA A 332 -14.01 24.45 8.03
CA ALA A 332 -13.06 25.26 8.78
C ALA A 332 -11.64 24.68 8.82
N ALA A 333 -11.50 23.35 8.89
CA ALA A 333 -10.21 22.67 8.99
C ALA A 333 -10.20 21.34 8.20
N PRO A 334 -10.21 21.37 6.86
CA PRO A 334 -10.32 20.16 6.05
C PRO A 334 -9.15 19.18 6.24
N TRP A 335 -7.97 19.68 6.63
CA TRP A 335 -6.78 18.86 6.93
C TRP A 335 -6.98 17.89 8.10
N LEU A 336 -7.95 18.13 9.00
CA LEU A 336 -8.30 17.19 10.08
C LEU A 336 -8.81 15.85 9.51
N PHE A 337 -9.31 15.85 8.28
CA PHE A 337 -9.71 14.63 7.60
C PHE A 337 -8.56 13.64 7.43
N ALA A 338 -7.31 14.10 7.31
CA ALA A 338 -6.13 13.23 7.31
C ALA A 338 -5.99 12.44 8.62
N ILE A 339 -6.38 13.02 9.76
CA ILE A 339 -6.35 12.31 11.05
C ILE A 339 -7.40 11.19 11.04
N ALA A 340 -8.59 11.46 10.51
CA ALA A 340 -9.64 10.45 10.39
C ALA A 340 -9.22 9.30 9.46
N LEU A 341 -8.59 9.61 8.31
CA LEU A 341 -8.00 8.62 7.41
C LEU A 341 -6.92 7.79 8.11
N PHE A 342 -6.03 8.43 8.86
CA PHE A 342 -4.96 7.77 9.60
C PHE A 342 -5.53 6.82 10.65
N VAL A 343 -6.45 7.29 11.50
CA VAL A 343 -7.09 6.46 12.53
C VAL A 343 -7.84 5.29 11.92
N LEU A 344 -8.63 5.52 10.88
CA LEU A 344 -9.38 4.45 10.24
C LEU A 344 -8.45 3.42 9.59
N SER A 345 -7.33 3.86 8.98
CA SER A 345 -6.36 2.94 8.41
C SER A 345 -5.74 2.02 9.48
N ILE A 346 -5.47 2.51 10.68
CA ILE A 346 -5.00 1.67 11.80
C ILE A 346 -5.97 0.50 12.06
N LEU A 347 -7.27 0.77 12.01
CA LEU A 347 -8.32 -0.20 12.30
C LEU A 347 -8.56 -1.19 11.15
N LEU A 348 -8.49 -0.70 9.90
CA LEU A 348 -8.86 -1.47 8.72
C LEU A 348 -7.74 -2.37 8.19
N TYR A 349 -6.48 -2.07 8.48
CA TYR A 349 -5.34 -2.83 7.93
C TYR A 349 -5.32 -2.91 6.38
N SER A 350 -5.94 -1.95 5.68
CA SER A 350 -5.99 -1.88 4.21
C SER A 350 -6.14 -0.46 3.67
N GLN A 351 -5.22 -0.05 2.78
CA GLN A 351 -5.22 1.29 2.17
C GLN A 351 -6.44 1.49 1.29
N ALA A 352 -6.71 0.51 0.43
CA ALA A 352 -7.83 0.55 -0.49
C ALA A 352 -9.17 0.55 0.26
N ALA A 353 -9.29 -0.25 1.33
CA ALA A 353 -10.50 -0.25 2.15
C ALA A 353 -10.68 1.10 2.87
N THR A 354 -9.59 1.71 3.36
CA THR A 354 -9.64 3.03 3.99
C THR A 354 -10.10 4.11 3.01
N VAL A 355 -9.52 4.14 1.80
CA VAL A 355 -9.93 5.05 0.73
C VAL A 355 -11.42 4.86 0.45
N ARG A 356 -11.85 3.63 0.18
CA ARG A 356 -13.24 3.34 -0.16
C ARG A 356 -14.22 3.67 0.95
N THR A 357 -13.84 3.43 2.21
CA THR A 357 -14.72 3.69 3.33
C THR A 357 -14.85 5.18 3.59
N LEU A 358 -13.75 5.93 3.61
CA LEU A 358 -13.78 7.30 4.13
C LEU A 358 -13.67 8.39 3.07
N MET A 359 -12.91 8.21 1.99
CA MET A 359 -12.76 9.29 0.99
C MET A 359 -14.07 9.74 0.34
N PRO A 360 -15.09 8.88 0.07
CA PRO A 360 -16.39 9.35 -0.44
C PRO A 360 -17.03 10.38 0.49
N LEU A 361 -16.90 10.21 1.81
CA LEU A 361 -17.36 11.19 2.78
C LEU A 361 -16.65 12.54 2.59
N GLY A 362 -15.34 12.53 2.37
CA GLY A 362 -14.58 13.75 2.09
C GLY A 362 -15.12 14.50 0.85
N VAL A 363 -15.46 13.75 -0.20
CA VAL A 363 -16.10 14.29 -1.41
C VAL A 363 -17.48 14.88 -1.11
N THR A 364 -18.35 14.13 -0.41
CA THR A 364 -19.70 14.59 -0.07
C THR A 364 -19.68 15.84 0.83
N LEU A 365 -18.68 15.96 1.70
CA LEU A 365 -18.49 17.13 2.57
C LEU A 365 -17.89 18.35 1.83
N GLY A 366 -17.60 18.23 0.54
CA GLY A 366 -17.07 19.31 -0.28
C GLY A 366 -15.57 19.59 -0.07
N ILE A 367 -14.80 18.61 0.43
CA ILE A 367 -13.34 18.75 0.49
C ILE A 367 -12.81 18.81 -0.95
N ASN A 368 -11.97 19.80 -1.22
CA ASN A 368 -11.32 19.95 -2.52
C ASN A 368 -10.59 18.63 -2.91
N PRO A 369 -10.84 18.06 -4.12
CA PRO A 369 -10.16 16.86 -4.60
C PRO A 369 -8.64 16.90 -4.51
N ALA A 370 -8.00 18.04 -4.80
CA ALA A 370 -6.56 18.22 -4.66
C ALA A 370 -6.08 18.01 -3.22
N LEU A 371 -6.88 18.44 -2.24
CA LEU A 371 -6.59 18.25 -0.82
C LEU A 371 -6.83 16.80 -0.38
N LEU A 372 -7.81 16.10 -0.95
CA LEU A 372 -7.98 14.65 -0.75
C LEU A 372 -6.76 13.87 -1.26
N ILE A 373 -6.21 14.24 -2.42
CA ILE A 373 -4.96 13.68 -2.94
C ILE A 373 -3.79 13.97 -1.99
N ALA A 374 -3.65 15.22 -1.51
CA ALA A 374 -2.61 15.59 -0.57
C ALA A 374 -2.67 14.83 0.76
N MET A 375 -3.87 14.49 1.22
CA MET A 375 -4.10 13.71 2.44
C MET A 375 -4.04 12.20 2.21
N PHE A 376 -3.97 11.73 0.96
CA PHE A 376 -3.95 10.31 0.63
C PHE A 376 -2.85 9.52 1.37
N PRO A 377 -1.61 10.02 1.58
CA PRO A 377 -0.60 9.31 2.36
C PRO A 377 -1.03 8.96 3.80
N ALA A 378 -2.06 9.62 4.34
CA ALA A 378 -2.62 9.34 5.66
C ALA A 378 -3.23 7.94 5.76
N VAL A 379 -3.60 7.31 4.64
CA VAL A 379 -4.13 5.93 4.67
C VAL A 379 -3.05 4.89 5.00
N ASN A 380 -1.84 5.27 5.41
CA ASN A 380 -0.73 4.36 5.74
C ASN A 380 -0.47 4.23 7.26
N GLY A 381 -1.51 4.12 8.09
CA GLY A 381 -1.39 4.02 9.55
C GLY A 381 -1.07 2.63 10.12
N TYR A 382 -0.93 1.57 9.30
CA TYR A 382 -0.81 0.18 9.78
C TYR A 382 0.41 -0.11 10.64
N PHE A 383 1.42 0.76 10.61
CA PHE A 383 2.57 0.63 11.49
C PHE A 383 2.24 1.01 12.94
N PHE A 384 1.17 1.78 13.21
CA PHE A 384 0.89 2.37 14.52
C PHE A 384 0.68 1.29 15.59
N ILE A 385 0.00 0.20 15.24
CA ILE A 385 -0.04 -1.01 16.04
C ILE A 385 0.93 -2.00 15.36
N PRO A 386 1.97 -2.51 16.04
CA PRO A 386 3.02 -3.30 15.40
C PRO A 386 2.62 -4.77 15.17
N ASN A 387 1.43 -4.99 14.60
CA ASN A 387 0.89 -6.32 14.27
C ASN A 387 0.71 -6.53 12.76
N TYR A 388 0.93 -5.50 11.93
CA TYR A 388 0.85 -5.67 10.49
C TYR A 388 1.95 -6.62 9.98
N PRO A 389 1.68 -7.52 9.01
CA PRO A 389 2.59 -8.65 8.77
C PRO A 389 3.99 -8.25 8.27
N THR A 390 4.14 -7.13 7.55
CA THR A 390 5.47 -6.61 7.16
C THR A 390 6.26 -6.06 8.35
N VAL A 391 5.60 -5.45 9.33
CA VAL A 391 6.21 -5.00 10.60
C VAL A 391 6.70 -6.20 11.40
N VAL A 392 5.85 -7.23 11.53
CA VAL A 392 6.20 -8.46 12.25
C VAL A 392 7.35 -9.21 11.56
N ALA A 393 7.32 -9.31 10.23
CA ALA A 393 8.40 -9.92 9.48
C ALA A 393 9.73 -9.18 9.64
N ALA A 394 9.72 -7.85 9.62
CA ALA A 394 10.92 -7.05 9.83
C ALA A 394 11.53 -7.28 11.24
N ILE A 395 10.70 -7.42 12.27
CA ILE A 395 11.16 -7.79 13.62
C ILE A 395 11.79 -9.20 13.60
N ASN A 396 11.15 -10.17 12.94
CA ASN A 396 11.61 -11.56 12.91
C ASN A 396 12.90 -11.75 12.08
N PHE A 397 13.09 -10.98 11.00
CA PHE A 397 14.30 -11.04 10.19
C PHE A 397 15.51 -10.40 10.88
N ASP A 398 15.29 -9.45 11.80
CA ASP A 398 16.37 -8.86 12.56
C ASP A 398 16.81 -9.76 13.74
N ARG A 399 17.83 -10.59 13.50
CA ARG A 399 18.43 -11.46 14.51
C ARG A 399 19.28 -10.73 15.56
N THR A 400 19.63 -9.47 15.32
CA THR A 400 20.23 -8.61 16.36
C THR A 400 19.18 -8.22 17.40
N GLY A 401 17.91 -8.22 16.95
CA GLY A 401 16.70 -7.72 17.58
C GLY A 401 16.85 -6.35 18.22
N THR A 402 17.57 -5.49 17.51
CA THR A 402 17.50 -4.04 17.65
C THR A 402 16.14 -3.52 17.13
N THR A 403 15.59 -4.16 16.10
CA THR A 403 14.22 -4.01 15.59
C THR A 403 13.27 -4.80 16.49
N ARG A 404 12.40 -4.11 17.23
CA ARG A 404 11.54 -4.76 18.21
C ARG A 404 10.33 -3.94 18.62
N ILE A 405 9.43 -4.61 19.33
CA ILE A 405 8.49 -3.97 20.25
C ILE A 405 9.22 -3.85 21.60
N GLY A 406 9.24 -2.64 22.16
CA GLY A 406 9.84 -2.32 23.44
C GLY A 406 8.90 -2.66 24.60
N LYS A 407 8.99 -1.88 25.69
CA LYS A 407 8.21 -2.13 26.91
C LYS A 407 6.71 -1.95 26.73
N TYR A 408 6.30 -1.04 25.85
CA TYR A 408 4.90 -0.71 25.59
C TYR A 408 4.56 -1.06 24.14
N ILE A 409 3.29 -1.40 23.85
CA ILE A 409 2.86 -1.82 22.51
C ILE A 409 3.19 -0.75 21.45
N LEU A 410 2.94 0.52 21.75
CA LEU A 410 3.23 1.65 20.85
C LEU A 410 4.70 2.10 20.88
N ASN A 411 5.51 1.54 21.78
CA ASN A 411 6.96 1.75 21.80
C ASN A 411 7.60 0.69 20.91
N HIS A 412 7.70 0.93 19.61
CA HIS A 412 8.32 0.00 18.68
C HIS A 412 9.13 0.75 17.60
N SER A 413 9.93 -0.01 16.86
CA SER A 413 10.92 0.56 15.93
C SER A 413 10.32 1.42 14.81
N PHE A 414 9.07 1.14 14.41
CA PHE A 414 8.39 1.73 13.26
C PHE A 414 7.59 3.00 13.56
N MET A 415 7.32 3.30 14.84
CA MET A 415 6.45 4.43 15.23
C MET A 415 7.02 5.77 14.76
N LEU A 416 8.28 6.04 15.10
CA LEU A 416 8.96 7.29 14.72
C LEU A 416 9.08 7.47 13.20
N PRO A 417 9.66 6.54 12.41
CA PRO A 417 9.72 6.72 10.96
C PRO A 417 8.35 6.80 10.31
N GLY A 418 7.37 6.04 10.80
CA GLY A 418 6.01 6.03 10.27
C GLY A 418 5.32 7.38 10.45
N LEU A 419 5.33 7.94 11.66
CA LEU A 419 4.73 9.25 11.93
C LEU A 419 5.44 10.37 11.18
N VAL A 420 6.78 10.40 11.20
CA VAL A 420 7.56 11.42 10.48
C VAL A 420 7.26 11.34 8.99
N SER A 421 7.33 10.15 8.39
CA SER A 421 7.07 9.98 6.96
C SER A 421 5.65 10.38 6.58
N THR A 422 4.65 10.03 7.40
CA THR A 422 3.24 10.31 7.11
C THR A 422 2.95 11.81 7.21
N VAL A 423 3.37 12.44 8.31
CA VAL A 423 3.18 13.88 8.52
C VAL A 423 3.93 14.70 7.46
N SER A 424 5.20 14.36 7.19
CA SER A 424 5.98 15.03 6.16
C SER A 424 5.35 14.85 4.78
N ALA A 425 4.88 13.65 4.42
CA ALA A 425 4.22 13.41 3.14
C ALA A 425 2.94 14.23 3.00
N ILE A 426 2.10 14.31 4.04
CA ILE A 426 0.86 15.11 3.97
C ILE A 426 1.19 16.60 3.85
N VAL A 427 2.13 17.12 4.65
CA VAL A 427 2.52 18.55 4.60
C VAL A 427 3.08 18.90 3.22
N ILE A 428 3.98 18.09 2.67
CA ILE A 428 4.54 18.30 1.34
C ILE A 428 3.45 18.16 0.28
N GLY A 429 2.55 17.18 0.44
CA GLY A 429 1.41 16.97 -0.44
C GLY A 429 0.50 18.19 -0.50
N ILE A 430 0.19 18.82 0.63
CA ILE A 430 -0.64 20.03 0.71
C ILE A 430 0.05 21.21 -0.01
N ILE A 431 1.36 21.36 0.19
CA ILE A 431 2.13 22.41 -0.49
C ILE A 431 2.10 22.18 -2.00
N LEU A 432 2.42 20.96 -2.45
CA LEU A 432 2.43 20.62 -3.87
C LEU A 432 1.04 20.75 -4.49
N SER A 433 0.00 20.29 -3.81
CA SER A 433 -1.36 20.37 -4.32
C SER A 433 -1.80 21.82 -4.47
N SER A 434 -1.42 22.73 -3.57
CA SER A 434 -1.77 24.15 -3.68
C SER A 434 -1.10 24.90 -4.83
N VAL A 435 -0.04 24.34 -5.41
CA VAL A 435 0.76 24.96 -6.49
C VAL A 435 0.45 24.32 -7.84
N LEU A 436 0.15 23.02 -7.85
CA LEU A 436 0.04 22.22 -9.07
C LEU A 436 -1.41 21.89 -9.47
N LEU A 437 -2.36 21.95 -8.52
CA LEU A 437 -3.79 21.65 -8.70
C LEU A 437 -4.65 22.78 -8.10
#